data_AF-A0A1C5AN81-F1
#
_entry.id   AF-A0A1C5AN81-F1
#
_cell.length_a   1.000
_cell.length_b   1.000
_cell.length_c   1.000
_cell.angle_alpha   90.00
_cell.angle_beta   90.00
_cell.angle_gamma   90.00
#
_symmetry.space_group_name_H-M   'P 1'
#
loop_
_entity.id
_entity.type
_entity.pdbx_description
1 polymer ?
#
loop_
_entity_poly.entity_id
_entity_poly.type
_entity_poly.pdbx_seq_one_letter_code
_entity_poly.pdbx_strand_id
1 'polypeptide(L)'
;RHTVLVMAALAVCTVTAAALRERTDSQAPPPTTPDQPPPADPGLIPLTVPEVGRLLADALHHPPPPGHAIDWLTWRRRHQARARWHHQRTRLNREYALLT
;
A
#
# COMPACT_ATOMS: atom_id res chain seq x y z
N ARG A 1 14.48 27.02 -9.25
CA ARG A 1 15.16 25.89 -9.95
C ARG A 1 14.91 24.56 -9.23
N HIS A 2 15.07 24.47 -7.91
CA HIS A 2 14.78 23.25 -7.13
C HIS A 2 13.33 22.72 -7.27
N THR A 3 12.32 23.60 -7.31
CA THR A 3 10.91 23.20 -7.42
C THR A 3 10.62 22.38 -8.68
N VAL A 4 11.23 22.73 -9.81
CA VAL A 4 11.03 21.99 -11.07
C VAL A 4 11.56 20.57 -10.95
N LEU A 5 12.73 20.39 -10.32
CA LEU A 5 13.32 19.07 -10.08
C LEU A 5 12.47 18.23 -9.12
N VAL A 6 11.93 18.83 -8.06
CA VAL A 6 11.03 18.15 -7.12
C VAL A 6 9.75 17.69 -7.82
N MET A 7 9.16 18.55 -8.65
CA MET A 7 7.97 18.19 -9.43
C MET A 7 8.25 17.07 -10.43
N ALA A 8 9.40 17.12 -11.10
CA ALA A 8 9.81 16.06 -12.02
C ALA A 8 10.03 14.71 -11.29
N ALA A 9 10.72 14.74 -10.14
CA ALA A 9 10.90 13.54 -9.32
C ALA A 9 9.57 12.96 -8.82
N LEU A 10 8.64 13.82 -8.38
CA LEU A 10 7.31 13.38 -7.96
C LEU A 10 6.53 12.78 -9.13
N ALA A 11 6.59 13.38 -10.32
CA ALA A 11 5.95 12.86 -11.52
C ALA A 11 6.50 11.48 -11.92
N VAL A 12 7.83 11.27 -11.83
CA VAL A 12 8.43 9.95 -12.03
C VAL A 12 7.91 8.95 -11.00
N CYS A 13 7.85 9.33 -9.72
CA CYS A 13 7.35 8.45 -8.66
C CYS A 13 5.86 8.11 -8.85
N THR A 14 5.03 9.06 -9.28
CA THR A 14 3.59 8.83 -9.51
C THR A 14 3.34 7.93 -10.71
N VAL A 15 4.02 8.17 -11.83
CA VAL A 15 3.92 7.31 -13.02
C VAL A 15 4.39 5.90 -12.71
N THR A 16 5.50 5.76 -11.98
CA THR A 16 6.03 4.45 -11.59
C THR A 16 5.09 3.72 -10.64
N ALA A 17 4.55 4.41 -9.62
CA ALA A 17 3.57 3.82 -8.70
C ALA A 17 2.30 3.36 -9.45
N ALA A 18 1.80 4.17 -10.40
CA ALA A 18 0.66 3.81 -11.22
C ALA A 18 0.94 2.59 -12.10
N ALA A 19 2.09 2.56 -12.78
CA ALA A 19 2.49 1.45 -13.65
C ALA A 19 2.72 0.13 -12.89
N LEU A 20 3.20 0.21 -11.65
CA LEU A 20 3.44 -0.95 -10.80
C LEU A 20 2.23 -1.39 -9.99
N ARG A 21 1.13 -0.63 -10.02
CA ARG A 21 -0.02 -0.86 -9.14
C ARG A 21 -0.57 -2.27 -9.29
N GLU A 22 -0.91 -2.70 -10.50
CA GLU A 22 -1.48 -4.03 -10.75
C GLU A 22 -0.53 -5.18 -10.41
N ARG A 23 0.79 -4.94 -10.54
CA ARG A 23 1.81 -5.96 -10.24
C ARG A 23 2.10 -6.09 -8.75
N THR A 24 1.83 -5.05 -7.97
CA THR A 24 2.22 -4.95 -6.56
C THR A 24 1.05 -4.94 -5.60
N ASP A 25 -0.16 -4.74 -6.12
CA ASP A 25 -1.40 -4.96 -5.41
C ASP A 25 -1.66 -6.46 -5.33
N SER A 26 -1.54 -7.01 -4.12
CA SER A 26 -1.91 -8.40 -3.84
C SER A 26 -2.97 -8.47 -2.74
N GLN A 27 -3.68 -7.36 -2.53
CA GLN A 27 -4.64 -7.28 -1.44
C GLN A 27 -5.74 -8.34 -1.59
N ALA A 28 -6.08 -8.97 -0.48
CA ALA A 28 -7.27 -9.77 -0.42
C ALA A 28 -8.50 -8.92 -0.81
N PRO A 29 -9.49 -9.51 -1.50
CA PRO A 29 -10.73 -8.81 -1.82
C PRO A 29 -11.37 -8.16 -0.60
N PRO A 30 -12.06 -7.02 -0.76
CA PRO A 30 -12.79 -6.41 0.32
C PRO A 30 -13.83 -7.40 0.87
N PRO A 31 -14.20 -7.28 2.16
CA PRO A 31 -15.29 -8.07 2.70
C PRO A 31 -16.59 -7.80 1.93
N THR A 32 -17.44 -8.81 1.77
CA THR A 32 -18.76 -8.71 1.13
C THR A 32 -19.90 -8.80 2.14
N THR A 33 -19.64 -9.38 3.32
CA THR A 33 -20.63 -9.48 4.41
C THR A 33 -20.07 -8.97 5.73
N PRO A 34 -20.95 -8.50 6.65
CA PRO A 34 -20.55 -7.98 7.96
C PRO A 34 -19.79 -9.00 8.84
N ASP A 35 -20.19 -10.27 8.76
CA ASP A 35 -19.68 -11.38 9.58
C ASP A 35 -18.53 -12.16 8.91
N GLN A 36 -18.08 -11.72 7.73
CA GLN A 36 -17.01 -12.41 7.02
C GLN A 36 -15.75 -12.49 7.90
N PRO A 37 -15.11 -13.67 8.03
CA PRO A 37 -13.84 -13.78 8.74
C PRO A 37 -12.72 -13.10 7.94
N PRO A 38 -11.71 -12.52 8.63
CA PRO A 38 -10.55 -11.94 7.96
C PRO A 38 -9.77 -12.99 7.17
N PRO A 39 -9.20 -12.62 6.00
CA PRO A 39 -8.34 -13.52 5.23
C PRO A 39 -7.06 -13.85 6.03
N ALA A 40 -6.56 -15.07 5.86
CA ALA A 40 -5.34 -15.54 6.54
C ALA A 40 -4.12 -14.66 6.20
N ASP A 41 -3.93 -14.34 4.91
CA ASP A 41 -3.02 -13.28 4.47
C ASP A 41 -3.84 -12.15 3.83
N PRO A 42 -3.80 -10.92 4.37
CA PRO A 42 -4.43 -9.76 3.75
C PRO A 42 -3.73 -9.29 2.47
N GLY A 43 -2.53 -9.80 2.17
CA GLY A 43 -1.72 -9.37 1.03
C GLY A 43 -1.03 -8.03 1.30
N LEU A 44 -0.58 -7.37 0.23
CA LEU A 44 0.12 -6.09 0.29
C LEU A 44 -0.65 -5.02 -0.47
N ILE A 45 -0.80 -3.83 0.12
CA ILE A 45 -1.27 -2.65 -0.63
C ILE A 45 -0.31 -2.37 -1.80
N PRO A 46 -0.73 -1.82 -2.95
CA PRO A 46 0.19 -1.46 -4.02
C PRO A 46 1.27 -0.48 -3.53
N LEU A 47 2.43 -0.48 -4.19
CA LEU A 47 3.48 0.50 -3.88
C LEU A 47 2.94 1.92 -4.01
N THR A 48 3.11 2.70 -2.94
CA THR A 48 2.70 4.10 -2.90
C THR A 48 3.81 5.01 -3.46
N VAL A 49 3.45 6.21 -3.90
CA VAL A 49 4.40 7.23 -4.37
C VAL A 49 5.59 7.44 -3.41
N PRO A 50 5.40 7.66 -2.10
CA PRO A 50 6.53 7.82 -1.18
C PRO A 50 7.38 6.56 -1.03
N GLU A 51 6.81 5.36 -1.16
CA GLU A 51 7.57 4.11 -1.12
C GLU A 51 8.42 3.92 -2.37
N VAL A 52 7.88 4.23 -3.55
CA VAL A 52 8.65 4.26 -4.80
C VAL A 52 9.81 5.25 -4.68
N GLY A 53 9.53 6.47 -4.20
CA GLY A 53 10.57 7.48 -3.98
C GLY A 53 11.66 7.01 -3.02
N ARG A 54 11.29 6.31 -1.94
CA ARG A 54 12.26 5.75 -0.99
C ARG A 54 13.10 4.63 -1.60
N LEU A 55 12.48 3.70 -2.33
CA LEU A 55 13.20 2.62 -3.02
C LEU A 55 14.19 3.18 -4.05
N LEU A 56 13.80 4.23 -4.79
CA LEU A 56 14.70 4.92 -5.72
C LEU A 56 15.83 5.65 -4.98
N ALA A 57 15.52 6.33 -3.87
CA ALA A 57 16.54 7.01 -3.08
C ALA A 57 17.56 6.03 -2.49
N ASP A 58 17.10 4.92 -1.93
CA ASP A 58 17.93 3.84 -1.39
C ASP A 58 18.80 3.23 -2.51
N ALA A 59 18.22 2.96 -3.68
CA ALA A 59 18.96 2.42 -4.82
C ALA A 59 20.04 3.37 -5.38
N LEU A 60 19.81 4.68 -5.32
CA LEU A 60 20.69 5.70 -5.93
C LEU A 60 21.75 6.26 -4.97
N HIS A 61 21.48 6.34 -3.66
CA HIS A 61 22.32 7.09 -2.73
C HIS A 61 22.91 6.26 -1.58
N HIS A 62 22.24 5.18 -1.17
CA HIS A 62 22.69 4.38 -0.04
C HIS A 62 22.08 2.98 -0.09
N PRO A 63 22.75 1.98 -0.70
CA PRO A 63 22.26 0.62 -0.66
C PRO A 63 22.25 0.16 0.81
N PRO A 64 21.06 -0.03 1.44
CA PRO A 64 21.00 -0.49 2.82
C PRO A 64 21.56 -1.92 2.90
N PRO A 65 21.97 -2.40 4.09
CA PRO A 65 22.22 -3.82 4.27
C PRO A 65 20.96 -4.59 3.80
N PRO A 66 21.09 -5.51 2.83
CA PRO A 66 19.94 -6.14 2.20
C PRO A 66 19.16 -6.95 3.24
N GLY A 67 17.86 -6.70 3.36
CA GLY A 67 16.96 -7.41 4.29
C GLY A 67 16.07 -6.46 5.08
N HIS A 68 16.62 -5.77 6.08
CA HIS A 68 15.80 -5.06 7.09
C HIS A 68 14.85 -4.00 6.49
N ALA A 69 15.30 -3.22 5.51
CA ALA A 69 14.47 -2.20 4.89
C ALA A 69 13.31 -2.80 4.08
N ILE A 70 13.56 -3.92 3.38
CA ILE A 70 12.55 -4.63 2.58
C ILE A 70 11.56 -5.35 3.49
N ASP A 71 12.05 -5.99 4.55
CA ASP A 71 11.21 -6.65 5.56
C ASP A 71 10.30 -5.65 6.24
N TRP A 72 10.85 -4.50 6.64
CA TRP A 72 10.07 -3.42 7.25
C TRP A 72 9.00 -2.85 6.30
N LEU A 73 9.36 -2.60 5.03
CA LEU A 73 8.42 -2.14 4.01
C LEU A 73 7.29 -3.16 3.80
N THR A 74 7.64 -4.44 3.70
CA THR A 74 6.69 -5.55 3.51
C THR A 74 5.74 -5.67 4.71
N TRP A 75 6.29 -5.64 5.93
CA TRP A 75 5.49 -5.68 7.16
C TRP A 75 4.48 -4.53 7.21
N ARG A 76 4.93 -3.29 6.92
CA ARG A 76 4.07 -2.11 6.94
C ARG A 76 2.94 -2.22 5.92
N ARG A 77 3.25 -2.58 4.67
CA ARG A 77 2.25 -2.73 3.60
C ARG A 77 1.22 -3.82 3.92
N ARG A 78 1.67 -4.94 4.51
CA ARG A 78 0.77 -6.00 4.99
C ARG A 78 -0.15 -5.51 6.11
N HIS A 79 0.41 -4.76 7.07
CA HIS A 79 -0.37 -4.19 8.16
C HIS A 79 -1.42 -3.18 7.67
N GLN A 80 -1.06 -2.34 6.69
CA GLN A 80 -1.99 -1.41 6.04
C GLN A 80 -3.11 -2.14 5.30
N ALA A 81 -2.80 -3.23 4.59
CA ALA A 81 -3.81 -4.05 3.92
C ALA A 81 -4.81 -4.65 4.93
N ARG A 82 -4.29 -5.17 6.06
CA ARG A 82 -5.12 -5.68 7.17
C ARG A 82 -6.03 -4.60 7.75
N ALA A 83 -5.48 -3.41 8.04
CA ALA A 83 -6.23 -2.30 8.58
C ALA A 83 -7.34 -1.85 7.61
N ARG A 84 -7.04 -1.77 6.31
CA ARG A 84 -8.01 -1.43 5.26
C ARG A 84 -9.16 -2.44 5.21
N TRP A 85 -8.84 -3.74 5.26
CA TRP A 85 -9.86 -4.80 5.23
C TRP A 85 -10.83 -4.69 6.42
N HIS A 86 -10.31 -4.53 7.64
CA HIS A 86 -11.16 -4.37 8.82
C HIS A 86 -11.97 -3.07 8.78
N HIS A 87 -11.38 -1.96 8.31
CA HIS A 87 -12.09 -0.71 8.12
C HIS A 87 -13.28 -0.88 7.16
N GLN A 88 -13.09 -1.60 6.05
CA GLN A 88 -14.18 -1.93 5.12
C GLN A 88 -15.25 -2.79 5.77
N ARG A 89 -14.87 -3.81 6.58
CA ARG A 89 -15.85 -4.64 7.30
C ARG A 89 -16.67 -3.83 8.29
N THR A 90 -16.05 -2.93 9.04
CA THR A 90 -16.76 -2.04 9.98
C THR A 90 -17.70 -1.10 9.25
N ARG A 91 -17.30 -0.57 8.09
CA ARG A 91 -18.18 0.23 7.24
C ARG A 91 -19.40 -0.56 6.75
N LEU A 92 -19.21 -1.79 6.28
CA LEU A 92 -20.31 -2.66 5.87
C LEU A 92 -21.26 -2.97 7.02
N ASN A 93 -20.73 -3.33 8.20
CA ASN A 93 -21.55 -3.55 9.40
C ASN A 93 -22.47 -2.34 9.69
N ARG A 94 -21.91 -1.12 9.59
CA ARG A 94 -22.67 0.11 9.79
C ARG A 94 -23.77 0.29 8.73
N GLU A 95 -23.47 0.02 7.47
CA GLU A 95 -24.44 0.13 6.38
C GLU A 95 -25.58 -0.88 6.55
N TYR A 96 -25.29 -2.12 6.92
CA TYR A 96 -26.31 -3.14 7.21
C TYR A 96 -27.21 -2.76 8.40
N ALA A 97 -26.62 -2.25 9.49
CA ALA A 97 -27.37 -1.80 10.66
C ALA A 97 -28.33 -0.62 10.38
N LEU A 98 -28.14 0.11 9.27
CA LEU A 98 -29.06 1.17 8.85
C LEU A 98 -30.21 0.66 7.97
N LEU A 99 -30.05 -0.52 7.37
CA LEU A 99 -31.02 -1.13 6.46
C LEU A 99 -31.95 -2.14 7.16
N THR A 100 -31.63 -2.51 8.40
CA THR A 100 -32.36 -3.48 9.23
C THR A 100 -33.09 -2.74 10.35
#